data_AF-A0A1M6WVA2-F1
#
_entry.id   AF-A0A1M6WVA2-F1
#
_cell.length_a   1.000
_cell.length_b   1.000
_cell.length_c   1.000
_cell.angle_alpha   90.00
_cell.angle_beta   90.00
_cell.angle_gamma   90.00
#
_symmetry.space_group_name_H-M   'P 1'
#
loop_
_entity.id
_entity.type
_entity.pdbx_description
1 polymer ?
#
loop_
_entity_poly.entity_id
_entity_poly.type
_entity_poly.pdbx_seq_one_letter_code
_entity_poly.pdbx_strand_id
1 'polypeptide(L)'
;MTTMREIDMYVDSIYSDLEDSPEVAELKEEMRNHLIEASKTLQQQGYSEKDSIRVAIERFGDEDSLRKGLNNLYHPPGDDSESPAPARNNGIVALILSALSIVVPLLGLIFGVIGFLISRRNAKNRKATPGSVRMSSIALVISIVGIVIQLLEIIGTISFYSN
;
A
#
# COMPACT_ATOMS: atom_id res chain seq x y z
N MET A 1 -28.96 13.81 -20.27
CA MET A 1 -28.17 14.12 -19.07
C MET A 1 -26.90 13.31 -19.14
N THR A 2 -25.74 13.92 -19.40
CA THR A 2 -24.45 13.23 -19.42
C THR A 2 -24.07 12.75 -18.02
N THR A 3 -23.73 11.47 -17.91
CA THR A 3 -23.51 10.68 -16.69
C THR A 3 -22.27 11.10 -15.90
N MET A 4 -21.28 11.72 -16.57
CA MET A 4 -20.13 12.38 -15.91
C MET A 4 -20.54 13.44 -14.88
N ARG A 5 -21.73 14.04 -15.03
CA ARG A 5 -22.27 15.06 -14.12
C ARG A 5 -22.48 14.54 -12.69
N GLU A 6 -22.73 13.24 -12.49
CA GLU A 6 -22.91 12.68 -11.15
C GLU A 6 -21.58 12.66 -10.37
N ILE A 7 -20.49 12.28 -11.05
CA ILE A 7 -19.13 12.37 -10.48
C ILE A 7 -18.78 13.83 -10.21
N ASP A 8 -19.09 14.72 -11.16
CA ASP A 8 -18.80 16.14 -11.01
C ASP A 8 -19.49 16.72 -9.76
N MET A 9 -20.80 16.44 -9.60
CA MET A 9 -21.59 16.89 -8.46
C MET A 9 -21.07 16.37 -7.12
N TYR A 10 -20.68 15.09 -7.07
CA TYR A 10 -20.13 14.48 -5.85
C TYR A 10 -18.77 15.04 -5.48
N VAL A 11 -17.91 15.28 -6.47
CA VAL A 11 -16.61 15.94 -6.22
C VAL A 11 -16.84 17.35 -5.74
N ASP A 12 -17.68 18.12 -6.42
CA ASP A 12 -17.91 19.53 -6.09
C ASP A 12 -18.56 19.68 -4.70
N SER A 13 -19.41 18.74 -4.27
CA SER A 13 -20.01 18.76 -2.93
C SER A 13 -19.01 18.46 -1.82
N ILE A 14 -18.06 17.56 -2.04
CA ILE A 14 -17.01 17.23 -1.06
C ILE A 14 -16.09 18.43 -0.78
N TYR A 15 -15.79 19.22 -1.82
CA TYR A 15 -14.89 20.37 -1.72
C TYR A 15 -15.61 21.72 -1.56
N SER A 16 -16.93 21.73 -1.33
CA SER A 16 -17.74 22.95 -1.31
C SER A 16 -17.32 23.97 -0.25
N ASP A 17 -16.74 23.47 0.84
CA ASP A 17 -16.40 24.24 2.03
C ASP A 17 -14.92 24.70 2.02
N LEU A 18 -14.17 24.40 0.95
CA LEU A 18 -12.77 24.80 0.79
C LEU A 18 -12.64 26.03 -0.12
N GLU A 19 -11.67 26.89 0.18
CA GLU A 19 -11.31 28.00 -0.69
C GLU A 19 -10.72 27.47 -2.01
N ASP A 20 -11.08 28.12 -3.12
CA ASP A 20 -10.51 27.79 -4.41
C ASP A 20 -9.03 28.17 -4.45
N SER A 21 -8.18 27.15 -4.53
CA SER A 21 -6.74 27.28 -4.68
C SER A 21 -6.25 26.34 -5.79
N PRO A 22 -5.06 26.58 -6.37
CA PRO A 22 -4.47 25.66 -7.35
C PRO A 22 -4.33 24.23 -6.81
N GLU A 23 -4.02 24.08 -5.52
CA GLU A 23 -3.88 22.80 -4.84
C GLU A 23 -5.23 22.08 -4.71
N VAL A 24 -6.28 22.80 -4.29
CA VAL A 24 -7.65 22.25 -4.20
C VAL A 24 -8.18 21.89 -5.59
N ALA A 25 -7.85 22.66 -6.63
CA ALA A 25 -8.22 22.36 -8.01
C ALA A 25 -7.54 21.09 -8.54
N GLU A 26 -6.24 20.90 -8.26
CA GLU A 26 -5.51 19.69 -8.61
C GLU A 26 -6.09 18.45 -7.91
N LEU A 27 -6.41 18.58 -6.62
CA LEU A 27 -7.00 17.50 -5.84
C LEU A 27 -8.43 17.14 -6.28
N LYS A 28 -9.26 18.15 -6.63
CA LYS A 28 -10.57 17.96 -7.27
C LYS A 28 -10.43 17.15 -8.58
N GLU A 29 -9.46 17.51 -9.42
CA GLU A 29 -9.20 16.86 -10.71
C GLU A 29 -8.73 15.41 -10.52
N GLU A 30 -7.82 15.16 -9.57
CA GLU A 30 -7.32 13.82 -9.26
C GLU A 30 -8.45 12.90 -8.78
N MET A 31 -9.29 13.38 -7.85
CA MET A 31 -10.43 12.62 -7.34
C MET A 31 -11.45 12.30 -8.45
N ARG A 32 -11.74 13.28 -9.31
CA ARG A 32 -12.61 13.10 -10.49
C ARG A 32 -12.06 12.01 -11.41
N ASN A 33 -10.75 12.06 -11.70
CA ASN A 33 -10.10 11.10 -12.58
C ASN A 33 -10.16 9.67 -12.02
N HIS A 34 -9.93 9.48 -10.71
CA HIS A 34 -10.04 8.17 -10.08
C HIS A 34 -11.45 7.60 -10.10
N LEU A 35 -12.48 8.42 -9.85
CA LEU A 35 -13.87 8.00 -9.93
C LEU A 35 -14.26 7.61 -11.37
N ILE A 36 -13.78 8.36 -12.36
CA ILE A 36 -14.00 8.05 -13.79
C ILE A 36 -13.31 6.73 -14.15
N GLU A 37 -12.07 6.52 -13.71
CA GLU A 37 -11.32 5.30 -13.98
C GLU A 37 -12.00 4.09 -13.31
N ALA A 38 -12.37 4.19 -12.03
CA ALA A 38 -13.08 3.15 -11.31
C ALA A 38 -14.41 2.79 -11.99
N SER A 39 -15.17 3.79 -12.44
CA SER A 39 -16.40 3.58 -13.21
C SER A 39 -16.12 2.85 -14.53
N LYS A 40 -15.08 3.23 -15.28
CA LYS A 40 -14.71 2.52 -16.53
C LYS A 40 -14.33 1.07 -16.26
N THR A 41 -13.59 0.78 -15.19
CA THR A 41 -13.26 -0.59 -14.80
C THR A 41 -14.51 -1.40 -14.47
N LEU A 42 -15.49 -0.81 -13.78
CA LEU A 42 -16.76 -1.47 -13.48
C LEU A 42 -17.57 -1.74 -14.75
N GLN A 43 -17.58 -0.81 -15.71
CA GLN A 43 -18.23 -1.04 -17.01
C GLN A 43 -17.60 -2.22 -17.77
N GLN A 44 -16.27 -2.32 -17.74
CA GLN A 44 -15.55 -3.46 -18.32
C GLN A 44 -15.88 -4.80 -17.62
N GLN A 45 -16.27 -4.75 -16.34
CA GLN A 45 -16.74 -5.90 -15.58
C GLN A 45 -18.22 -6.25 -15.85
N GLY A 46 -18.88 -5.51 -16.75
CA GLY A 46 -20.26 -5.77 -17.17
C GLY A 46 -21.33 -4.96 -16.41
N TYR A 47 -20.94 -4.01 -15.57
CA TYR A 47 -21.89 -3.09 -14.93
C TYR A 47 -22.43 -2.08 -15.96
N SER A 48 -23.67 -1.63 -15.76
CA SER A 48 -24.20 -0.50 -16.53
C SER A 48 -23.43 0.78 -16.19
N GLU A 49 -23.42 1.77 -17.09
CA GLU A 49 -22.75 3.05 -16.84
C GLU A 49 -23.22 3.71 -15.54
N LYS A 50 -24.54 3.73 -15.31
CA LYS A 50 -25.16 4.29 -14.12
C LYS A 50 -24.78 3.51 -12.84
N ASP A 51 -24.80 2.18 -12.90
CA ASP A 51 -24.41 1.35 -11.75
C ASP A 51 -22.92 1.48 -11.45
N SER A 52 -22.10 1.63 -12.48
CA SER A 52 -20.65 1.79 -12.35
C SER A 52 -20.29 3.06 -11.59
N ILE A 53 -20.95 4.17 -11.90
CA ILE A 53 -20.75 5.45 -11.20
C ILE A 53 -21.22 5.35 -9.76
N ARG A 54 -22.43 4.83 -9.54
CA ARG A 54 -22.97 4.62 -8.20
C ARG A 54 -22.04 3.78 -7.33
N VAL A 55 -21.58 2.64 -7.86
CA VAL A 55 -20.67 1.73 -7.14
C VAL A 55 -19.29 2.36 -6.95
N ALA A 56 -18.80 3.15 -7.91
CA ALA A 56 -17.54 3.88 -7.75
C ALA A 56 -17.62 4.89 -6.59
N ILE A 57 -18.69 5.69 -6.53
CA ILE A 57 -18.94 6.66 -5.45
C ILE A 57 -19.10 5.94 -4.10
N GLU A 58 -19.91 4.88 -4.05
CA GLU A 58 -20.15 4.08 -2.85
C GLU A 58 -18.86 3.47 -2.29
N ARG A 59 -17.96 2.99 -3.17
CA ARG A 59 -16.65 2.47 -2.78
C ARG A 59 -15.67 3.56 -2.35
N PHE A 60 -15.85 4.78 -2.85
CA PHE A 60 -14.98 5.91 -2.53
C PHE A 60 -15.26 6.42 -1.12
N GLY A 61 -16.53 6.61 -0.79
CA GLY A 61 -16.95 6.92 0.57
C GLY A 61 -18.16 7.85 0.66
N ASP A 62 -18.63 8.02 1.88
CA ASP A 62 -19.72 8.94 2.22
C ASP A 62 -19.27 10.41 2.13
N GLU A 63 -20.10 11.24 1.49
CA GLU A 63 -19.83 12.67 1.24
C GLU A 63 -19.57 13.45 2.53
N ASP A 64 -20.42 13.28 3.54
CA ASP A 64 -20.30 14.01 4.81
C ASP A 64 -19.02 13.66 5.56
N SER A 65 -18.62 12.39 5.51
CA SER A 65 -17.40 11.90 6.14
C SER A 65 -16.16 12.49 5.47
N LEU A 66 -16.12 12.50 4.13
CA LEU A 66 -15.01 13.06 3.36
C LEU A 66 -14.92 14.58 3.50
N ARG A 67 -16.06 15.27 3.43
CA ARG A 67 -16.14 16.72 3.62
C ARG A 67 -15.66 17.16 4.99
N LYS A 68 -16.06 16.46 6.07
CA LYS A 68 -15.53 16.70 7.43
C LYS A 68 -14.03 16.46 7.52
N GLY A 69 -13.53 15.40 6.89
CA GLY A 69 -12.11 15.09 6.85
C GLY A 69 -11.31 16.21 6.20
N LEU A 70 -11.73 16.66 5.02
CA LEU A 70 -11.10 17.77 4.31
C LEU A 70 -11.20 19.09 5.07
N ASN A 71 -12.36 19.41 5.62
CA ASN A 71 -12.52 20.65 6.36
C ASN A 71 -11.61 20.69 7.60
N ASN A 72 -11.42 19.57 8.30
CA ASN A 72 -10.48 19.51 9.42
C ASN A 72 -9.00 19.64 9.00
N LEU A 73 -8.66 19.26 7.76
CA LEU A 73 -7.29 19.38 7.23
C LEU A 73 -6.95 20.81 6.82
N TYR A 74 -7.90 21.51 6.19
CA TYR A 74 -7.69 22.87 5.67
C TYR A 74 -8.13 23.97 6.65
N HIS A 75 -9.10 23.67 7.51
CA HIS A 75 -9.58 24.53 8.60
C HIS A 75 -9.57 23.75 9.91
N PRO A 76 -8.38 23.45 10.47
CA PRO A 76 -8.30 22.78 11.75
C PRO A 76 -9.05 23.62 12.81
N PRO A 77 -9.95 23.01 13.60
CA PRO A 77 -10.66 23.73 14.64
C PRO A 77 -9.67 24.37 15.62
N GLY A 78 -10.03 25.56 16.13
CA GLY A 78 -9.24 26.31 17.10
C GLY A 78 -8.91 25.51 18.37
N ASP A 79 -7.78 25.88 18.98
CA ASP A 79 -7.00 25.19 20.02
C ASP A 79 -7.65 25.18 21.42
N ASP A 80 -8.97 24.94 21.52
CA ASP A 80 -9.70 24.89 22.79
C ASP A 80 -10.60 23.65 22.98
N SER A 81 -10.56 22.70 22.05
CA SER A 81 -11.07 21.35 22.28
C SER A 81 -9.90 20.39 22.38
N GLU A 82 -9.82 19.70 23.52
CA GLU A 82 -9.15 18.41 23.67
C GLU A 82 -9.86 17.41 22.72
N SER A 83 -9.66 17.60 21.42
CA SER A 83 -10.21 16.78 20.36
C SER A 83 -9.50 15.43 20.49
N PRO A 84 -10.21 14.30 20.65
CA PRO A 84 -9.55 13.02 20.52
C PRO A 84 -9.03 13.00 19.09
N ALA A 85 -7.71 13.15 18.94
CA ALA A 85 -7.02 13.16 17.66
C ALA A 85 -7.72 12.16 16.73
N PRO A 86 -8.18 12.56 15.53
CA PRO A 86 -9.05 11.74 14.68
C PRO A 86 -8.44 10.37 14.64
N ALA A 87 -9.13 9.36 15.21
CA ALA A 87 -8.54 8.11 15.68
C ALA A 87 -7.49 7.66 14.65
N ARG A 88 -6.23 8.02 14.91
CA ARG A 88 -5.18 7.90 13.90
C ARG A 88 -5.17 6.41 13.66
N ASN A 89 -5.57 5.98 12.47
CA ASN A 89 -5.75 4.55 12.15
C ASN A 89 -4.39 3.81 12.16
N ASN A 90 -3.36 4.38 12.79
CA ASN A 90 -2.25 3.74 13.49
C ASN A 90 -2.55 2.36 13.98
N GLY A 91 -3.75 2.06 14.49
CA GLY A 91 -4.11 0.69 14.84
C GLY A 91 -3.96 -0.24 13.62
N ILE A 92 -4.65 0.08 12.52
CA ILE A 92 -4.59 -0.69 11.27
C ILE A 92 -3.19 -0.60 10.63
N VAL A 93 -2.57 0.59 10.60
CA VAL A 93 -1.22 0.75 10.03
C VAL A 93 -0.17 -0.03 10.84
N ALA A 94 -0.21 0.01 12.17
CA ALA A 94 0.67 -0.77 13.03
C ALA A 94 0.39 -2.27 12.93
N LEU A 95 -0.87 -2.68 12.74
CA LEU A 95 -1.23 -4.07 12.48
C LEU A 95 -0.66 -4.55 11.13
N ILE A 96 -0.76 -3.75 10.07
CA ILE A 96 -0.18 -4.07 8.77
C ILE A 96 1.35 -4.10 8.86
N LEU A 97 1.98 -3.12 9.50
CA LEU A 97 3.44 -3.05 9.64
C LEU A 97 3.98 -4.21 10.49
N SER A 98 3.31 -4.58 11.58
CA SER A 98 3.71 -5.73 12.40
C SER A 98 3.51 -7.07 11.69
N ALA A 99 2.41 -7.24 10.95
CA ALA A 99 2.21 -8.42 10.10
C ALA A 99 3.28 -8.51 9.01
N LEU A 100 3.58 -7.40 8.32
CA LEU A 100 4.60 -7.36 7.27
C LEU A 100 6.00 -7.65 7.81
N SER A 101 6.31 -7.18 9.02
CA SER A 101 7.59 -7.45 9.70
C SER A 101 7.82 -8.94 9.99
N ILE A 102 6.76 -9.74 10.15
CA ILE A 102 6.87 -11.20 10.33
C ILE A 102 6.94 -11.91 8.98
N VAL A 103 6.17 -11.44 7.98
CA VAL A 103 6.08 -12.07 6.66
C VAL A 103 7.38 -11.93 5.85
N VAL A 104 8.01 -10.75 5.86
CA VAL A 104 9.22 -10.50 5.06
C VAL A 104 10.38 -11.44 5.42
N PRO A 105 10.73 -11.65 6.71
CA PRO A 105 11.74 -12.63 7.11
C PRO A 105 11.41 -14.07 6.72
N LEU A 106 10.14 -14.47 6.81
CA LEU A 106 9.70 -15.81 6.44
C LEU A 106 9.87 -16.08 4.94
N LEU A 107 9.52 -15.10 4.10
CA LEU A 107 9.75 -15.18 2.66
C LEU A 107 11.24 -15.24 2.34
N GLY A 108 12.05 -14.37 2.96
CA GLY A 108 13.51 -14.38 2.82
C GLY A 108 14.14 -15.73 3.18
N LEU A 109 13.67 -16.35 4.26
CA LEU A 109 14.12 -17.69 4.68
C LEU A 109 13.74 -18.76 3.66
N ILE A 110 12.51 -18.76 3.12
CA ILE A 110 12.07 -19.72 2.11
C ILE A 110 12.94 -19.60 0.85
N PHE A 111 13.15 -18.38 0.34
CA PHE A 111 14.01 -18.16 -0.83
C PHE A 111 15.47 -18.54 -0.56
N GLY A 112 15.97 -18.23 0.64
CA GLY A 112 17.31 -18.64 1.07
C GLY A 112 17.47 -20.16 1.08
N VAL A 113 16.53 -20.89 1.67
CA VAL A 113 16.56 -22.37 1.70
C VAL A 113 16.44 -22.96 0.29
N ILE A 114 15.56 -22.43 -0.56
CA ILE A 114 15.42 -22.89 -1.96
C ILE A 114 16.73 -22.66 -2.72
N GLY A 115 17.32 -21.46 -2.61
CA GLY A 115 18.60 -21.14 -3.23
C GLY A 115 19.73 -22.06 -2.76
N PHE A 116 19.78 -22.35 -1.45
CA PHE A 116 20.73 -23.29 -0.87
C PHE A 116 20.53 -24.72 -1.37
N LEU A 117 19.29 -25.21 -1.43
CA LEU A 117 18.96 -26.56 -1.92
C LEU A 117 19.32 -26.75 -3.39
N ILE A 118 19.01 -25.76 -4.24
CA ILE A 118 19.37 -25.77 -5.67
C ILE A 118 20.90 -25.76 -5.83
N SER A 119 21.60 -24.91 -5.09
CA SER A 119 23.07 -24.86 -5.12
C SER A 119 23.70 -26.19 -4.70
N ARG A 120 23.15 -26.85 -3.67
CA ARG A 120 23.62 -28.17 -3.22
C ARG A 120 23.36 -29.29 -4.23
N ARG A 121 22.27 -29.23 -5.00
CA ARG A 121 22.02 -30.18 -6.10
C ARG A 121 23.01 -30.00 -7.25
N ASN A 122 23.32 -28.75 -7.61
CA ASN A 122 24.24 -28.44 -8.71
C ASN A 122 25.68 -28.83 -8.39
N ALA A 123 26.12 -28.71 -7.13
CA ALA A 123 27.44 -29.13 -6.68
C ALA A 123 27.70 -30.64 -6.85
N LYS A 124 26.66 -31.48 -6.93
CA LYS A 124 26.80 -32.93 -7.18
C LYS A 124 26.89 -33.29 -8.67
N ASN A 125 26.47 -32.40 -9.58
CA ASN A 125 26.43 -32.69 -11.01
C ASN A 125 27.75 -32.26 -11.69
N ARG A 126 28.67 -33.22 -11.89
CA ARG A 126 30.04 -33.03 -12.42
C ARG A 126 30.15 -32.62 -13.92
N LYS A 127 29.07 -32.19 -14.57
CA LYS A 127 29.05 -31.67 -15.95
C LYS A 127 28.74 -30.17 -16.01
N ALA A 128 29.00 -29.45 -14.92
CA ALA A 128 28.75 -28.01 -14.85
C ALA A 128 29.81 -27.24 -15.66
N THR A 129 29.36 -26.31 -16.52
CA THR A 129 30.28 -25.40 -17.22
C THR A 129 30.92 -24.43 -16.22
N PRO A 130 32.15 -23.93 -16.45
CA PRO A 130 32.81 -23.00 -15.54
C PRO A 130 31.96 -21.76 -15.21
N GLY A 131 31.16 -21.27 -16.17
CA GLY A 131 30.21 -20.18 -15.95
C GLY A 131 29.09 -20.53 -14.97
N SER A 132 28.49 -21.72 -15.10
CA SER A 132 27.42 -22.18 -14.20
C SER A 132 27.90 -22.42 -12.76
N VAL A 133 29.14 -22.88 -12.59
CA VAL A 133 29.75 -23.07 -11.26
C VAL A 133 29.95 -21.73 -10.56
N ARG A 134 30.47 -20.72 -11.27
CA ARG A 134 30.65 -19.36 -10.73
C ARG A 134 29.32 -18.74 -10.29
N MET A 135 28.27 -18.91 -11.10
CA MET A 135 26.92 -18.43 -10.78
C MET A 135 26.36 -19.12 -9.51
N SER A 136 26.57 -20.44 -9.37
CA SER A 136 26.12 -21.21 -8.21
C SER A 136 26.84 -20.82 -6.92
N SER A 137 28.14 -20.51 -7.00
CA SER A 137 28.91 -20.03 -5.84
C SER A 137 28.47 -18.64 -5.39
N ILE A 138 28.20 -17.72 -6.32
CA ILE A 138 27.68 -16.38 -5.99
C ILE A 138 26.30 -16.50 -5.33
N ALA A 139 25.40 -17.31 -5.89
CA ALA A 139 24.08 -17.55 -5.31
C ALA A 139 24.15 -18.15 -3.89
N LEU A 140 25.12 -19.03 -3.64
CA LEU A 140 25.35 -19.61 -2.32
C LEU A 140 25.84 -18.57 -1.30
N VAL A 141 26.79 -17.72 -1.70
CA VAL A 141 27.27 -16.62 -0.83
C VAL A 141 26.14 -15.65 -0.50
N ILE A 142 25.36 -15.23 -1.49
CA ILE A 142 24.22 -14.31 -1.27
C ILE A 142 23.18 -14.94 -0.33
N SER A 143 22.87 -16.23 -0.52
CA SER A 143 21.93 -16.94 0.35
C SER A 143 22.43 -17.03 1.79
N ILE A 144 23.71 -17.35 2.01
CA ILE A 144 24.28 -17.42 3.36
C ILE A 144 24.31 -16.05 4.02
N VAL A 145 24.75 -15.02 3.29
CA VAL A 145 24.80 -13.64 3.79
C VAL A 145 23.39 -13.16 4.17
N GLY A 146 22.38 -13.43 3.34
CA GLY A 146 20.99 -13.08 3.66
C GLY A 146 20.46 -13.75 4.92
N ILE A 147 20.74 -15.04 5.11
CA ILE A 147 20.35 -15.77 6.33
C ILE A 147 21.05 -15.19 7.57
N VAL A 148 22.34 -14.86 7.46
CA VAL A 148 23.10 -14.27 8.58
C VAL A 148 22.55 -12.89 8.96
N ILE A 149 22.25 -12.03 7.99
CA ILE A 149 21.65 -10.71 8.24
C ILE A 149 20.30 -10.86 8.94
N GLN A 150 19.45 -11.78 8.48
CA GLN A 150 18.15 -12.06 9.10
C GLN A 150 18.28 -12.48 10.57
N LEU A 151 19.26 -13.33 10.89
CA LEU A 151 19.52 -13.76 12.27
C LEU A 151 20.01 -12.62 13.16
N LEU A 152 20.86 -11.73 12.62
CA LEU A 152 21.35 -10.56 13.35
C LEU A 152 20.22 -9.56 13.67
N GLU A 153 19.28 -9.35 12.75
CA GLU A 153 18.10 -8.51 13.00
C GLU A 153 17.23 -9.06 14.14
N ILE A 154 17.01 -10.37 14.17
CA ILE A 154 16.24 -11.04 15.23
C ILE A 154 16.95 -10.88 16.59
N ILE A 155 18.26 -11.15 16.64
CA ILE A 155 19.05 -11.02 17.86
C ILE A 155 19.08 -9.57 18.33
N GLY A 156 19.27 -8.60 17.43
CA GLY A 156 19.28 -7.18 17.75
C GLY A 156 17.94 -6.73 18.33
N THR A 157 16.83 -7.21 17.78
CA THR A 157 15.48 -6.92 18.29
C THR A 157 15.30 -7.49 19.70
N ILE A 158 15.65 -8.76 19.93
CA ILE A 158 15.56 -9.38 21.26
C ILE A 158 16.43 -8.64 22.27
N SER A 159 17.66 -8.31 21.90
CA SER A 159 18.61 -7.61 22.77
C SER A 159 18.13 -6.20 23.13
N PHE A 160 17.47 -5.50 22.21
CA PHE A 160 16.90 -4.17 22.45
C PHE A 160 15.74 -4.22 23.44
N TYR A 161 14.84 -5.20 23.30
CA TYR A 161 13.71 -5.36 24.23
C TYR A 161 14.07 -6.00 25.58
N SER A 162 15.25 -6.61 25.68
CA SER A 162 15.74 -7.25 26.91
C SER A 162 16.45 -6.28 27.87
N ASN A 163 16.64 -5.02 27.49
CA ASN A 163 17.34 -3.99 28.26
C ASN A 163 16.37 -2.89 28.72
#